data_AF-A0A662W357-F1
#
_entry.id   AF-A0A662W357-F1
#
_cell.length_a   1.000
_cell.length_b   1.000
_cell.length_c   1.000
_cell.angle_alpha   90.00
_cell.angle_beta   90.00
_cell.angle_gamma   90.00
#
_symmetry.space_group_name_H-M   'P 1'
#
loop_
_entity.id
_entity.type
_entity.pdbx_description
1 polymer ?
#
loop_
_entity_poly.entity_id
_entity_poly.type
_entity_poly.pdbx_seq_one_letter_code
_entity_poly.pdbx_strand_id
1 'polypeptide(L)'
;MNQIYDFIKKYYIDSLVYKQGYNIVNTITFAIILILAVILIYKFLRKYIEFDFKFVAGNVPFILLGSSARVIEDAGFLKPPMSYVFMTPFIYILIFLIAFPTLMVFVKLKKDEYWKYYGGVGLVLSLLCLTILFTNLEVVNGWLFPAVLFFSVIFTVAYQFIFERVYPAMNNWLSKTVFFAHMIDGFATFLGIQFLGYWELHVLPRFLINTLGPWVMIPAKIAVFVTVLYILDSSEEEENFKNFIKFILVVLGLAPGIRDSLRMVLST
;
A
#
# COMPACT_ATOMS: atom_id res chain seq x y z
N MET A 1 -33.72 -16.35 -12.20
CA MET A 1 -32.47 -15.59 -12.02
C MET A 1 -32.15 -15.53 -10.54
N ASN A 2 -30.94 -15.94 -10.15
CA ASN A 2 -30.56 -16.01 -8.74
C ASN A 2 -30.14 -14.60 -8.30
N GLN A 3 -31.00 -13.87 -7.58
CA GLN A 3 -30.78 -12.47 -7.19
C GLN A 3 -29.43 -12.26 -6.48
N ILE A 4 -28.95 -13.27 -5.75
CA ILE A 4 -27.63 -13.28 -5.09
C ILE A 4 -26.50 -13.30 -6.13
N TYR A 5 -26.61 -14.12 -7.18
CA TYR A 5 -25.62 -14.16 -8.26
C TYR A 5 -25.57 -12.83 -9.01
N ASP A 6 -26.72 -12.23 -9.32
CA ASP A 6 -26.77 -10.95 -10.03
C ASP A 6 -26.16 -9.82 -9.19
N PHE A 7 -26.36 -9.84 -7.87
CA PHE A 7 -25.72 -8.91 -6.94
C PHE A 7 -24.19 -9.09 -6.91
N ILE A 8 -23.72 -10.34 -6.73
CA ILE A 8 -22.29 -10.66 -6.69
C ILE A 8 -21.63 -10.29 -8.02
N LYS A 9 -22.30 -10.60 -9.12
CA LYS A 9 -21.84 -10.29 -10.48
C LYS A 9 -21.65 -8.79 -10.64
N LYS A 10 -22.69 -8.01 -10.35
CA LYS A 10 -22.68 -6.54 -10.51
C LYS A 10 -21.61 -5.84 -9.66
N TYR A 11 -21.49 -6.20 -8.38
CA TYR A 11 -20.66 -5.42 -7.45
C TYR A 11 -19.23 -5.93 -7.30
N TYR A 12 -18.96 -7.19 -7.63
CA TYR A 12 -17.63 -7.80 -7.45
C TYR A 12 -17.07 -8.35 -8.75
N ILE A 13 -17.80 -9.23 -9.46
CA ILE A 13 -17.25 -9.89 -10.67
C ILE A 13 -17.03 -8.88 -11.79
N ASP A 14 -18.03 -8.06 -12.11
CA ASP A 14 -17.94 -7.11 -13.21
C ASP A 14 -16.88 -6.02 -12.94
N SER A 15 -16.74 -5.59 -11.69
CA SER A 15 -15.68 -4.66 -11.26
C SER A 15 -14.28 -5.23 -11.52
N LEU A 16 -14.07 -6.53 -11.28
CA LEU A 16 -12.81 -7.24 -11.54
C LEU A 16 -12.60 -7.54 -13.02
N VAL A 17 -13.57 -8.18 -13.67
CA VAL A 17 -13.48 -8.66 -15.06
C VAL A 17 -13.35 -7.50 -16.03
N TYR A 18 -14.08 -6.41 -15.81
CA TYR A 18 -14.07 -5.23 -16.69
C TYR A 18 -13.17 -4.10 -16.18
N LYS A 19 -12.38 -4.32 -15.11
CA LYS A 19 -11.42 -3.34 -14.55
C LYS A 19 -12.03 -1.95 -14.29
N GLN A 20 -13.28 -1.89 -13.80
CA GLN A 20 -14.05 -0.64 -13.63
C GLN A 20 -13.66 0.19 -12.37
N GLY A 21 -12.68 -0.30 -11.60
CA GLY A 21 -12.35 0.28 -10.29
C GLY A 21 -13.37 -0.07 -9.21
N TYR A 22 -13.23 0.55 -8.04
CA TYR A 22 -14.05 0.27 -6.87
C TYR A 22 -15.41 0.98 -6.94
N ASN A 23 -16.42 0.35 -6.34
CA ASN A 23 -17.75 0.92 -6.10
C ASN A 23 -18.00 1.00 -4.59
N ILE A 24 -19.07 1.66 -4.16
CA ILE A 24 -19.35 1.86 -2.73
C ILE A 24 -19.51 0.52 -1.99
N VAL A 25 -20.17 -0.46 -2.62
CA VAL A 25 -20.44 -1.76 -2.00
C VAL A 25 -19.15 -2.54 -1.77
N ASN A 26 -18.31 -2.69 -2.80
CA ASN A 26 -17.06 -3.43 -2.65
C ASN A 26 -16.06 -2.69 -1.75
N THR A 27 -16.05 -1.35 -1.77
CA THR A 27 -15.21 -0.52 -0.89
C THR A 27 -15.55 -0.77 0.58
N ILE A 28 -16.84 -0.69 0.95
CA ILE A 28 -17.29 -0.93 2.33
C ILE A 28 -17.02 -2.39 2.74
N THR A 29 -17.30 -3.34 1.84
CA THR A 29 -17.06 -4.76 2.10
C THR A 29 -15.58 -5.03 2.41
N PHE A 30 -14.67 -4.53 1.58
CA PHE A 30 -13.24 -4.73 1.77
C PHE A 30 -12.71 -3.98 2.99
N ALA A 31 -13.27 -2.81 3.33
CA ALA A 31 -12.94 -2.10 4.56
C ALA A 31 -13.32 -2.91 5.81
N ILE A 32 -14.51 -3.51 5.85
CA ILE A 32 -14.95 -4.36 6.97
C ILE A 32 -14.05 -5.60 7.09
N ILE A 33 -13.75 -6.28 5.98
CA ILE A 33 -12.86 -7.44 5.96
C ILE A 33 -11.46 -7.05 6.47
N LEU A 34 -10.94 -5.90 6.04
CA LEU A 34 -9.65 -5.40 6.49
C LEU A 34 -9.65 -5.13 8.00
N ILE A 35 -10.67 -4.46 8.54
CA ILE A 35 -10.77 -4.19 9.99
C ILE A 35 -10.78 -5.49 10.79
N LEU A 36 -11.59 -6.47 10.38
CA LEU A 36 -11.63 -7.78 11.04
C LEU A 36 -10.28 -8.49 10.98
N ALA A 37 -9.64 -8.51 9.80
CA ALA A 37 -8.32 -9.12 9.62
C ALA A 37 -7.26 -8.44 10.51
N VAL A 38 -7.25 -7.11 10.56
CA VAL A 38 -6.35 -6.30 11.40
C VAL A 38 -6.51 -6.69 12.88
N ILE A 39 -7.74 -6.76 13.40
CA ILE A 39 -7.98 -7.14 14.80
C ILE A 39 -7.50 -8.56 15.09
N LEU A 40 -7.78 -9.51 14.20
CA LEU A 40 -7.37 -10.91 14.37
C LEU A 40 -5.85 -11.07 14.31
N ILE A 41 -5.20 -10.43 13.34
CA ILE A 41 -3.75 -10.44 13.16
C ILE A 41 -3.07 -9.78 14.36
N TYR A 42 -3.54 -8.63 14.84
CA TYR A 42 -3.00 -7.96 16.03
C TYR A 42 -3.05 -8.87 17.25
N LYS A 43 -4.24 -9.43 17.56
CA LYS A 43 -4.45 -10.30 18.72
C LYS A 43 -3.55 -11.54 18.70
N PHE A 44 -3.25 -12.03 17.50
CA PHE A 44 -2.35 -13.17 17.33
C PHE A 44 -0.88 -12.77 17.43
N LEU A 45 -0.43 -11.82 16.59
CA LEU A 45 0.98 -11.47 16.44
C LEU A 45 1.56 -10.76 17.66
N ARG A 46 0.77 -9.98 18.41
CA ARG A 46 1.24 -9.30 19.63
C ARG A 46 1.78 -10.25 20.71
N LYS A 47 1.47 -11.54 20.61
CA LYS A 47 1.98 -12.59 21.51
C LYS A 47 3.40 -13.07 21.16
N TYR A 48 3.86 -12.78 19.95
CA TYR A 48 5.10 -13.34 19.40
C TYR A 48 6.13 -12.25 19.06
N ILE A 49 5.68 -11.04 18.73
CA ILE A 49 6.53 -9.96 18.25
C ILE A 49 6.01 -8.59 18.71
N GLU A 50 6.93 -7.64 18.84
CA GLU A 50 6.64 -6.21 18.93
C GLU A 50 6.59 -5.60 17.53
N PHE A 51 5.72 -4.61 17.34
CA PHE A 51 5.56 -3.89 16.08
C PHE A 51 6.58 -2.74 16.00
N ASP A 52 7.86 -3.09 16.03
CA ASP A 52 8.98 -2.16 16.05
C ASP A 52 9.55 -1.87 14.64
N PHE A 53 10.70 -1.19 14.59
CA PHE A 53 11.41 -0.95 13.33
C PHE A 53 11.77 -2.25 12.60
N LYS A 54 12.17 -3.31 13.32
CA LYS A 54 12.54 -4.59 12.71
C LYS A 54 11.35 -5.21 12.01
N PHE A 55 10.18 -5.18 12.64
CA PHE A 55 8.95 -5.66 12.04
C PHE A 55 8.62 -4.90 10.74
N VAL A 56 8.64 -3.57 10.77
CA VAL A 56 8.35 -2.75 9.58
C VAL A 56 9.37 -2.99 8.48
N ALA A 57 10.67 -2.93 8.80
CA ALA A 57 11.75 -3.15 7.85
C ALA A 57 11.70 -4.55 7.21
N GLY A 58 11.38 -5.58 7.98
CA GLY A 58 11.20 -6.94 7.47
C GLY A 58 10.01 -7.09 6.51
N ASN A 59 8.97 -6.27 6.66
CA ASN A 59 7.77 -6.30 5.82
C ASN A 59 7.88 -5.44 4.55
N VAL A 60 8.74 -4.41 4.52
CA VAL A 60 8.90 -3.55 3.32
C VAL A 60 9.21 -4.36 2.05
N PRO A 61 10.09 -5.37 2.04
CA PRO A 61 10.28 -6.22 0.87
C PRO A 61 9.00 -6.98 0.44
N PHE A 62 8.10 -7.37 1.34
CA PHE A 62 6.84 -7.99 0.95
C PHE A 62 5.83 -6.99 0.36
N ILE A 63 5.88 -5.72 0.78
CA ILE A 63 5.13 -4.64 0.14
C ILE A 63 5.60 -4.49 -1.31
N LEU A 64 6.92 -4.44 -1.54
CA LEU A 64 7.51 -4.36 -2.88
C LEU A 64 7.14 -5.59 -3.73
N LEU A 65 7.13 -6.79 -3.15
CA LEU A 65 6.69 -8.01 -3.83
C LEU A 65 5.24 -7.88 -4.29
N GLY A 66 4.34 -7.47 -3.40
CA GLY A 66 2.93 -7.27 -3.74
C GLY A 66 2.74 -6.24 -4.85
N SER A 67 3.40 -5.10 -4.75
CA SER A 67 3.34 -4.04 -5.76
C SER A 67 3.89 -4.48 -7.11
N SER A 68 5.06 -5.12 -7.15
CA SER A 68 5.68 -5.58 -8.41
C SER A 68 4.92 -6.74 -9.04
N ALA A 69 4.45 -7.71 -8.25
CA ALA A 69 3.59 -8.79 -8.73
C ALA A 69 2.25 -8.25 -9.29
N ARG A 70 1.73 -7.16 -8.71
CA ARG A 70 0.55 -6.48 -9.26
C ARG A 70 0.84 -5.87 -10.63
N VAL A 71 1.99 -5.24 -10.81
CA VAL A 71 2.41 -4.65 -12.09
C VAL A 71 2.59 -5.71 -13.18
N ILE A 72 3.04 -6.92 -12.83
CA ILE A 72 3.09 -8.06 -13.77
C ILE A 72 1.70 -8.37 -14.35
N GLU A 73 0.65 -8.31 -13.53
CA GLU A 73 -0.73 -8.44 -14.04
C GLU A 73 -1.15 -7.23 -14.86
N ASP A 74 -0.87 -6.01 -14.37
CA ASP A 74 -1.22 -4.78 -15.08
C ASP A 74 -0.58 -4.74 -16.49
N ALA A 75 0.63 -5.27 -16.65
CA ALA A 75 1.37 -5.42 -17.92
C ALA A 75 0.80 -6.51 -18.86
N GLY A 76 -0.21 -7.28 -18.44
CA GLY A 76 -0.84 -8.31 -19.27
C GLY A 76 -0.03 -9.61 -19.41
N PHE A 77 0.98 -9.83 -18.56
CA PHE A 77 1.79 -11.07 -18.62
C PHE A 77 1.00 -12.30 -18.15
N LEU A 78 -0.10 -12.09 -17.42
CA LEU A 78 -0.97 -13.14 -16.90
C LEU A 78 -2.31 -13.12 -17.61
N LYS A 79 -2.80 -14.29 -18.04
CA LYS A 79 -4.12 -14.46 -18.64
C LYS A 79 -5.13 -15.03 -17.63
N PRO A 80 -6.44 -14.76 -17.78
CA PRO A 80 -7.47 -15.43 -17.00
C PRO A 80 -7.38 -16.96 -17.13
N PRO A 81 -7.64 -17.74 -16.06
CA PRO A 81 -8.11 -17.28 -14.75
C PRO A 81 -7.00 -16.82 -13.78
N MET A 82 -5.72 -17.07 -14.09
CA MET A 82 -4.60 -16.79 -13.18
C MET A 82 -4.47 -15.29 -12.85
N SER A 83 -4.72 -14.42 -13.83
CA SER A 83 -4.72 -12.97 -13.67
C SER A 83 -5.57 -12.48 -12.48
N TYR A 84 -6.71 -13.12 -12.19
CA TYR A 84 -7.59 -12.71 -11.09
C TYR A 84 -6.95 -12.84 -9.70
N VAL A 85 -6.04 -13.79 -9.52
CA VAL A 85 -5.33 -13.99 -8.24
C VAL A 85 -4.40 -12.80 -7.94
N PHE A 86 -3.87 -12.17 -8.98
CA PHE A 86 -2.97 -11.02 -8.87
C PHE A 86 -3.73 -9.69 -8.86
N MET A 87 -5.06 -9.69 -8.91
CA MET A 87 -5.91 -8.52 -8.72
C MET A 87 -6.28 -8.29 -7.26
N THR A 88 -6.59 -7.05 -6.91
CA THR A 88 -7.17 -6.74 -5.60
C THR A 88 -8.60 -7.30 -5.51
N PRO A 89 -9.03 -7.86 -4.37
CA PRO A 89 -8.29 -7.98 -3.11
C PRO A 89 -7.38 -9.21 -3.02
N PHE A 90 -7.47 -10.17 -3.97
CA PHE A 90 -6.81 -11.49 -3.88
C PHE A 90 -5.29 -11.42 -3.78
N ILE A 91 -4.65 -10.43 -4.40
CA ILE A 91 -3.20 -10.26 -4.29
C ILE A 91 -2.76 -10.00 -2.84
N TYR A 92 -3.54 -9.26 -2.05
CA TYR A 92 -3.22 -9.05 -0.63
C TYR A 92 -3.30 -10.36 0.16
N ILE A 93 -4.26 -11.22 -0.19
CA ILE A 93 -4.38 -12.56 0.40
C ILE A 93 -3.19 -13.43 0.00
N LEU A 94 -2.79 -13.41 -1.27
CA LEU A 94 -1.63 -14.14 -1.77
C LEU A 94 -0.35 -13.72 -1.04
N ILE A 95 -0.08 -12.42 -0.96
CA ILE A 95 1.10 -11.89 -0.26
C ILE A 95 1.04 -12.25 1.22
N PHE A 96 -0.11 -12.15 1.87
CA PHE A 96 -0.28 -12.59 3.26
C PHE A 96 0.01 -14.08 3.45
N LEU A 97 -0.48 -14.94 2.56
CA LEU A 97 -0.25 -16.40 2.61
C LEU A 97 1.23 -16.78 2.41
N ILE A 98 2.03 -15.90 1.80
CA ILE A 98 3.48 -16.09 1.70
C ILE A 98 4.18 -15.47 2.92
N ALA A 99 3.86 -14.23 3.23
CA ALA A 99 4.51 -13.42 4.26
C ALA A 99 4.26 -13.99 5.67
N PHE A 100 3.02 -14.29 6.03
CA PHE A 100 2.67 -14.71 7.38
C PHE A 100 3.33 -16.04 7.79
N PRO A 101 3.28 -17.14 7.00
CA PRO A 101 4.01 -18.35 7.35
C PRO A 101 5.52 -18.14 7.41
N THR A 102 6.08 -17.35 6.49
CA THR A 102 7.52 -17.04 6.46
C THR A 102 7.94 -16.29 7.72
N LEU A 103 7.15 -15.30 8.15
CA LEU A 103 7.34 -14.57 9.40
C LEU A 103 7.33 -15.54 10.58
N MET A 104 6.30 -16.40 10.68
CA MET A 104 6.17 -17.34 11.80
C MET A 104 7.32 -18.35 11.89
N VAL A 105 7.84 -18.80 10.75
CA VAL A 105 9.02 -19.67 10.69
C VAL A 105 10.24 -18.94 11.24
N PHE A 106 10.54 -17.74 10.75
CA PHE A 106 11.75 -17.03 11.18
C PHE A 106 11.68 -16.44 12.57
N VAL A 107 10.50 -16.05 13.06
CA VAL A 107 10.31 -15.66 14.47
C VAL A 107 10.65 -16.83 15.39
N LYS A 108 10.24 -18.06 15.05
CA LYS A 108 10.57 -19.25 15.84
C LYS A 108 12.04 -19.67 15.73
N LEU A 109 12.64 -19.55 14.55
CA LEU A 109 14.00 -20.06 14.29
C LEU A 109 15.12 -19.07 14.63
N LYS A 110 14.89 -17.77 14.44
CA LYS A 110 15.94 -16.73 14.44
C LYS A 110 15.76 -15.65 15.50
N LYS A 111 14.69 -15.73 16.31
CA LYS A 111 14.39 -14.80 17.41
C LYS A 111 14.63 -13.35 16.98
N ASP A 112 15.61 -12.64 17.55
CA ASP A 112 15.85 -11.21 17.30
C ASP A 112 16.30 -10.85 15.89
N GLU A 113 16.84 -11.81 15.14
CA GLU A 113 17.30 -11.60 13.77
C GLU A 113 16.25 -11.99 12.72
N TYR A 114 15.03 -12.38 13.13
CA TYR A 114 13.98 -12.86 12.24
C TYR A 114 13.77 -11.94 11.03
N TRP A 115 13.79 -10.62 11.25
CA TRP A 115 13.47 -9.61 10.25
C TRP A 115 14.43 -9.60 9.07
N LYS A 116 15.71 -9.95 9.27
CA LYS A 116 16.71 -10.01 8.20
C LYS A 116 16.43 -11.16 7.25
N TYR A 117 16.14 -12.35 7.80
CA TYR A 117 15.86 -13.55 7.01
C TYR A 117 14.46 -13.49 6.38
N TYR A 118 13.47 -13.05 7.15
CA TYR A 118 12.12 -12.79 6.67
C TYR A 118 12.14 -11.77 5.52
N GLY A 119 12.73 -10.60 5.73
CA GLY A 119 12.88 -9.58 4.70
C GLY A 119 13.71 -10.06 3.51
N GLY A 120 14.73 -10.89 3.74
CA GLY A 120 15.54 -11.51 2.68
C GLY A 120 14.71 -12.36 1.71
N VAL A 121 13.77 -13.17 2.21
CA VAL A 121 12.83 -13.92 1.36
C VAL A 121 11.97 -12.96 0.54
N GLY A 122 11.37 -11.95 1.17
CA GLY A 122 10.57 -10.95 0.46
C GLY A 122 11.37 -10.19 -0.60
N LEU A 123 12.64 -9.90 -0.31
CA LEU A 123 13.54 -9.20 -1.23
C LEU A 123 13.89 -10.06 -2.44
N VAL A 124 14.25 -11.33 -2.23
CA VAL A 124 14.53 -12.27 -3.33
C VAL A 124 13.32 -12.38 -4.25
N LEU A 125 12.13 -12.60 -3.69
CA LEU A 125 10.89 -12.69 -4.48
C LEU A 125 10.59 -11.38 -5.22
N SER A 126 10.78 -10.23 -4.57
CA SER A 126 10.61 -8.92 -5.20
C SER A 126 11.56 -8.72 -6.36
N LEU A 127 12.83 -9.06 -6.18
CA LEU A 127 13.85 -8.94 -7.22
C LEU A 127 13.53 -9.85 -8.41
N LEU A 128 12.94 -11.02 -8.20
CA LEU A 128 12.46 -11.88 -9.30
C LEU A 128 11.35 -11.17 -10.09
N CYS A 129 10.34 -10.60 -9.41
CA CYS A 129 9.27 -9.85 -10.08
C CYS A 129 9.82 -8.62 -10.83
N LEU A 130 10.70 -7.84 -10.20
CA LEU A 130 11.33 -6.68 -10.83
C LEU A 130 12.21 -7.08 -12.02
N THR A 131 12.95 -8.18 -11.92
CA THR A 131 13.75 -8.70 -13.05
C THR A 131 12.85 -9.04 -14.23
N ILE A 132 11.72 -9.73 -13.99
CA ILE A 132 10.74 -10.01 -15.05
C ILE A 132 10.24 -8.72 -15.70
N LEU A 133 9.89 -7.71 -14.90
CA LEU A 133 9.40 -6.43 -15.42
C LEU A 133 10.46 -5.68 -16.24
N PHE A 134 11.65 -5.45 -15.69
CA PHE A 134 12.70 -4.68 -16.36
C PHE A 134 13.38 -5.39 -17.53
N THR A 135 13.24 -6.71 -17.65
CA THR A 135 13.74 -7.46 -18.82
C THR A 135 12.74 -7.52 -19.97
N ASN A 136 11.44 -7.34 -19.70
CA ASN A 136 10.39 -7.50 -20.71
C ASN A 136 9.67 -6.19 -21.06
N LEU A 137 9.89 -5.11 -20.30
CA LEU A 137 9.23 -3.81 -20.49
C LEU A 137 10.27 -2.70 -20.67
N GLU A 138 9.97 -1.78 -21.57
CA GLU A 138 10.77 -0.57 -21.74
C GLU A 138 10.45 0.48 -20.68
N VAL A 139 11.48 1.23 -20.27
CA VAL A 139 11.36 2.36 -19.35
C VAL A 139 10.98 3.61 -20.15
N VAL A 140 9.71 4.02 -20.06
CA VAL A 140 9.16 5.16 -20.80
C VAL A 140 9.22 6.44 -19.96
N ASN A 141 8.78 6.38 -18.70
CA ASN A 141 8.68 7.54 -17.82
C ASN A 141 9.65 7.45 -16.63
N GLY A 142 10.93 7.14 -16.90
CA GLY A 142 11.95 6.97 -15.86
C GLY A 142 12.11 8.18 -14.91
N TRP A 143 11.74 9.37 -15.35
CA TRP A 143 11.77 10.60 -14.55
C TRP A 143 10.76 10.60 -13.38
N LEU A 144 9.68 9.81 -13.48
CA LEU A 144 8.58 9.83 -12.52
C LEU A 144 9.02 9.31 -11.15
N PHE A 145 9.80 8.23 -11.10
CA PHE A 145 10.22 7.64 -9.83
C PHE A 145 11.12 8.59 -9.01
N PRO A 146 12.17 9.21 -9.58
CA PRO A 146 12.91 10.27 -8.90
C PRO A 146 12.03 11.46 -8.46
N ALA A 147 11.07 11.89 -9.30
CA ALA A 147 10.19 13.01 -8.96
C ALA A 147 9.27 12.68 -7.77
N VAL A 148 8.60 11.53 -7.78
CA VAL A 148 7.75 11.06 -6.68
C VAL A 148 8.55 10.98 -5.38
N LEU A 149 9.75 10.38 -5.42
CA LEU A 149 10.61 10.30 -4.24
C LEU A 149 11.06 11.68 -3.75
N PHE A 150 11.50 12.55 -4.66
CA PHE A 150 11.96 13.90 -4.32
C PHE A 150 10.88 14.70 -3.59
N PHE A 151 9.67 14.78 -4.15
CA PHE A 151 8.58 15.49 -3.51
C PHE A 151 8.11 14.82 -2.21
N SER A 152 8.08 13.50 -2.16
CA SER A 152 7.72 12.77 -0.93
C SER A 152 8.69 13.04 0.22
N VAL A 153 9.99 13.09 -0.07
CA VAL A 153 11.03 13.45 0.90
C VAL A 153 10.86 14.90 1.34
N ILE A 154 10.70 15.85 0.42
CA ILE A 154 10.50 17.28 0.76
C ILE A 154 9.32 17.47 1.70
N PHE A 155 8.17 16.87 1.38
CA PHE A 155 6.98 17.00 2.22
C PHE A 155 7.13 16.31 3.57
N THR A 156 7.85 15.19 3.63
CA THR A 156 8.14 14.50 4.91
C THR A 156 9.12 15.30 5.77
N VAL A 157 10.11 15.97 5.17
CA VAL A 157 11.01 16.88 5.85
C VAL A 157 10.26 18.11 6.37
N ALA A 158 9.35 18.67 5.57
CA ALA A 158 8.47 19.75 6.01
C ALA A 158 7.58 19.31 7.19
N TYR A 159 6.97 18.12 7.10
CA TYR A 159 6.23 17.50 8.21
C TYR A 159 7.09 17.42 9.47
N GLN A 160 8.32 16.92 9.37
CA GLN A 160 9.23 16.83 10.52
C GLN A 160 9.48 18.21 11.16
N PHE A 161 9.83 19.23 10.38
CA PHE A 161 10.10 20.58 10.92
C PHE A 161 8.88 21.26 11.54
N ILE A 162 7.68 20.99 11.02
CA ILE A 162 6.43 21.51 11.55
C ILE A 162 6.10 20.80 12.88
N PHE A 163 6.06 19.47 12.89
CA PHE A 163 5.59 18.70 14.05
C PHE A 163 6.64 18.58 15.16
N GLU A 164 7.92 18.86 14.88
CA GLU A 164 8.91 19.09 15.93
C GLU A 164 8.53 20.28 16.84
N ARG A 165 7.82 21.29 16.30
CA ARG A 165 7.42 22.48 17.05
C ARG A 165 5.96 22.45 17.49
N VAL A 166 5.07 21.97 16.63
CA VAL A 166 3.61 22.02 16.85
C VAL A 166 3.13 20.91 17.78
N TYR A 167 3.61 19.68 17.56
CA TYR A 167 3.18 18.52 18.35
C TYR A 167 4.22 17.39 18.29
N PRO A 168 5.25 17.42 19.17
CA PRO A 168 6.41 16.52 19.08
C PRO A 168 6.10 15.03 19.10
N ALA A 169 4.99 14.61 19.71
CA ALA A 169 4.56 13.21 19.72
C ALA A 169 4.34 12.65 18.30
N MET A 170 3.94 13.49 17.34
CA MET A 170 3.78 13.13 15.92
C MET A 170 5.09 13.07 15.14
N ASN A 171 6.21 13.54 15.72
CA ASN A 171 7.54 13.50 15.10
C ASN A 171 8.31 12.19 15.42
N ASN A 172 7.60 11.07 15.54
CA ASN A 172 8.24 9.75 15.68
C ASN A 172 8.56 9.15 14.30
N TRP A 173 9.50 8.19 14.27
CA TRP A 173 9.99 7.61 13.01
C TRP A 173 8.87 6.96 12.20
N LEU A 174 7.92 6.28 12.85
CA LEU A 174 6.86 5.53 12.19
C LEU A 174 5.76 6.45 11.65
N SER A 175 5.38 7.51 12.37
CA SER A 175 4.48 8.56 11.86
C SER A 175 5.09 9.26 10.63
N LYS A 176 6.41 9.51 10.63
CA LYS A 176 7.11 10.01 9.44
C LYS A 176 7.09 9.01 8.28
N THR A 177 7.25 7.71 8.55
CA THR A 177 7.15 6.66 7.53
C THR A 177 5.74 6.56 6.95
N VAL A 178 4.68 6.65 7.78
CA VAL A 178 3.29 6.70 7.32
C VAL A 178 3.08 7.89 6.40
N PHE A 179 3.48 9.08 6.84
CA PHE A 179 3.34 10.29 6.05
C PHE A 179 4.08 10.17 4.70
N PHE A 180 5.33 9.72 4.72
CA PHE A 180 6.13 9.47 3.52
C PHE A 180 5.46 8.47 2.56
N ALA A 181 4.98 7.33 3.05
CA ALA A 181 4.30 6.32 2.25
C ALA A 181 3.07 6.89 1.53
N HIS A 182 2.29 7.73 2.20
CA HIS A 182 1.13 8.36 1.59
C HIS A 182 1.47 9.52 0.67
N MET A 183 2.61 10.20 0.86
CA MET A 183 3.12 11.17 -0.11
C MET A 183 3.59 10.47 -1.39
N ILE A 184 4.25 9.32 -1.31
CA ILE A 184 4.60 8.52 -2.52
C ILE A 184 3.34 8.24 -3.33
N ASP A 185 2.30 7.71 -2.68
CA ASP A 185 1.03 7.42 -3.33
C ASP A 185 0.38 8.69 -3.91
N GLY A 186 0.34 9.79 -3.15
CA GLY A 186 -0.24 11.05 -3.60
C GLY A 186 0.45 11.66 -4.81
N PHE A 187 1.78 11.70 -4.80
CA PHE A 187 2.56 12.21 -5.92
C PHE A 187 2.50 11.27 -7.13
N ALA A 188 2.48 9.95 -6.93
CA ALA A 188 2.26 9.01 -8.02
C ALA A 188 0.90 9.25 -8.68
N THR A 189 -0.19 9.34 -7.92
CA THR A 189 -1.53 9.65 -8.44
C THR A 189 -1.56 11.01 -9.15
N PHE A 190 -1.04 12.06 -8.52
CA PHE A 190 -1.04 13.40 -9.08
C PHE A 190 -0.30 13.46 -10.42
N LEU A 191 0.95 12.97 -10.46
CA LEU A 191 1.77 13.03 -11.67
C LEU A 191 1.22 12.13 -12.77
N GLY A 192 0.72 10.94 -12.41
CA GLY A 192 0.12 10.01 -13.36
C GLY A 192 -1.09 10.56 -14.08
N ILE A 193 -2.01 11.18 -13.34
CA ILE A 193 -3.23 11.73 -13.92
C ILE A 193 -2.92 13.03 -14.68
N GLN A 194 -2.12 13.91 -14.09
CA GLN A 194 -1.83 15.23 -14.67
C GLN A 194 -1.00 15.16 -15.96
N PHE A 195 -0.01 14.26 -16.03
CA PHE A 195 0.96 14.25 -17.13
C PHE A 195 0.87 13.02 -18.03
N LEU A 196 0.31 11.90 -17.54
CA LEU A 196 0.34 10.61 -18.25
C LEU A 196 -1.06 10.09 -18.61
N GLY A 197 -2.13 10.82 -18.29
CA GLY A 197 -3.50 10.45 -18.66
C GLY A 197 -4.05 9.22 -17.93
N TYR A 198 -3.45 8.85 -16.79
CA TYR A 198 -3.94 7.74 -15.97
C TYR A 198 -5.29 8.06 -15.31
N TRP A 199 -5.95 7.01 -14.82
CA TRP A 199 -7.28 7.11 -14.20
C TRP A 199 -7.32 6.54 -12.78
N GLU A 200 -7.96 7.27 -11.88
CA GLU A 200 -8.11 6.91 -10.47
C GLU A 200 -9.19 5.85 -10.24
N LEU A 201 -8.87 4.78 -9.51
CA LEU A 201 -9.75 3.62 -9.29
C LEU A 201 -10.68 3.79 -8.07
N HIS A 202 -10.34 4.66 -7.12
CA HIS A 202 -11.08 4.79 -5.86
C HIS A 202 -12.17 5.85 -5.92
N VAL A 203 -13.31 5.59 -5.26
CA VAL A 203 -14.52 6.43 -5.32
C VAL A 203 -14.25 7.86 -4.83
N LEU A 204 -13.68 8.02 -3.63
CA LEU A 204 -13.47 9.33 -3.01
C LEU A 204 -12.38 10.16 -3.73
N PRO A 205 -11.16 9.64 -3.97
CA PRO A 205 -10.16 10.30 -4.81
C PRO A 205 -10.72 10.73 -6.17
N ARG A 206 -11.43 9.84 -6.87
CA ARG A 206 -12.03 10.16 -8.18
C ARG A 206 -13.02 11.31 -8.10
N PHE A 207 -13.87 11.36 -7.07
CA PHE A 207 -14.80 12.46 -6.85
C PHE A 207 -14.07 13.81 -6.67
N LEU A 208 -13.01 13.83 -5.84
CA LEU A 208 -12.22 15.04 -5.60
C LEU A 208 -11.52 15.51 -6.88
N ILE A 209 -10.87 14.59 -7.61
CA ILE A 209 -10.15 14.89 -8.84
C ILE A 209 -11.09 15.44 -9.91
N ASN A 210 -12.29 14.86 -10.07
CA ASN A 210 -13.26 15.33 -11.06
C ASN A 210 -13.82 16.72 -10.72
N THR A 211 -13.80 17.11 -9.44
CA THR A 211 -14.35 18.40 -8.98
C THR A 211 -13.30 19.51 -8.96
N LEU A 212 -12.08 19.20 -8.52
CA LEU A 212 -11.04 20.20 -8.21
C LEU A 212 -9.77 20.04 -9.08
N GLY A 213 -9.63 18.92 -9.78
CA GLY A 213 -8.46 18.58 -10.58
C GLY A 213 -7.45 17.68 -9.83
N PRO A 214 -6.45 17.10 -10.54
CA PRO A 214 -5.54 16.09 -9.98
C PRO A 214 -4.71 16.57 -8.78
N TRP A 215 -4.36 17.85 -8.74
CA TRP A 215 -3.52 18.44 -7.69
C TRP A 215 -4.12 18.33 -6.29
N VAL A 216 -5.45 18.18 -6.17
CA VAL A 216 -6.17 18.04 -4.89
C VAL A 216 -5.71 16.83 -4.08
N MET A 217 -5.15 15.81 -4.73
CA MET A 217 -4.72 14.58 -4.08
C MET A 217 -3.62 14.82 -3.04
N ILE A 218 -2.75 15.82 -3.26
CA ILE A 218 -1.69 16.19 -2.32
C ILE A 218 -2.26 16.78 -1.03
N PRO A 219 -2.99 17.92 -1.03
CA PRO A 219 -3.56 18.49 0.19
C PRO A 219 -4.58 17.55 0.85
N ALA A 220 -5.35 16.78 0.08
CA ALA A 220 -6.28 15.79 0.64
C ALA A 220 -5.54 14.73 1.47
N LYS A 221 -4.46 14.15 0.93
CA LYS A 221 -3.64 13.18 1.67
C LYS A 221 -2.97 13.79 2.89
N ILE A 222 -2.43 15.00 2.77
CA ILE A 222 -1.83 15.70 3.92
C ILE A 222 -2.88 15.87 5.03
N ALA A 223 -4.07 16.40 4.70
CA ALA A 223 -5.13 16.63 5.68
C ALA A 223 -5.57 15.32 6.36
N VAL A 224 -5.82 14.27 5.57
CA VAL A 224 -6.25 12.97 6.09
C VAL A 224 -5.18 12.36 7.00
N PHE A 225 -3.93 12.26 6.54
CA PHE A 225 -2.91 11.55 7.30
C PHE A 225 -2.34 12.34 8.47
N VAL A 226 -2.30 13.67 8.40
CA VAL A 226 -2.05 14.50 9.60
C VAL A 226 -3.14 14.26 10.64
N THR A 227 -4.41 14.24 10.25
CA THR A 227 -5.53 14.02 11.18
C THR A 227 -5.49 12.63 11.78
N VAL A 228 -5.29 11.58 10.96
CA VAL A 228 -5.20 10.20 11.43
C VAL A 228 -4.01 10.01 12.37
N LEU A 229 -2.84 10.56 12.02
CA LEU A 229 -1.66 10.48 12.88
C LEU A 229 -1.86 11.27 14.17
N TYR A 230 -2.51 12.42 14.14
CA TYR A 230 -2.86 13.16 15.34
C TYR A 230 -3.77 12.34 16.27
N ILE A 231 -4.82 11.71 15.74
CA ILE A 231 -5.73 10.85 16.52
C ILE A 231 -4.96 9.67 17.13
N LEU A 232 -4.09 9.02 16.36
CA LEU A 232 -3.30 7.89 16.85
C LEU A 232 -2.28 8.32 17.90
N ASP A 233 -1.49 9.35 17.62
CA ASP A 233 -0.40 9.81 18.49
C ASP A 233 -0.90 10.52 19.76
N SER A 234 -2.13 11.04 19.76
CA SER A 234 -2.80 11.58 20.96
C SER A 234 -3.58 10.53 21.77
N SER A 235 -3.81 9.33 21.22
CA SER A 235 -4.54 8.28 21.95
C SER A 235 -3.73 7.69 23.09
N GLU A 236 -4.42 7.32 24.19
CA GLU A 236 -3.85 6.63 25.35
C GLU A 236 -3.68 5.11 25.13
N GLU A 237 -3.87 4.64 23.90
CA GLU A 237 -3.72 3.24 23.52
C GLU A 237 -2.26 2.76 23.66
N GLU A 238 -2.11 1.45 23.84
CA GLU A 238 -0.80 0.79 23.92
C GLU A 238 0.08 1.14 22.71
N GLU A 239 1.34 1.52 22.96
CA GLU A 239 2.28 1.91 21.88
C GLU A 239 2.43 0.82 20.82
N ASN A 240 2.42 -0.45 21.24
CA ASN A 240 2.49 -1.59 20.33
C ASN A 240 1.26 -1.66 19.41
N PHE A 241 0.06 -1.33 19.91
CA PHE A 241 -1.15 -1.24 19.09
C PHE A 241 -1.07 -0.08 18.10
N LYS A 242 -0.67 1.11 18.56
CA LYS A 242 -0.48 2.29 17.71
C LYS A 242 0.52 2.00 16.58
N ASN A 243 1.64 1.34 16.90
CA ASN A 243 2.63 0.97 15.89
C ASN A 243 2.10 -0.05 14.88
N PHE A 244 1.28 -1.01 15.31
CA PHE A 244 0.62 -1.93 14.39
C PHE A 244 -0.32 -1.21 13.42
N ILE A 245 -1.16 -0.28 13.93
CA ILE A 245 -2.04 0.53 13.09
C ILE A 245 -1.23 1.40 12.12
N LYS A 246 -0.18 2.07 12.59
CA LYS A 246 0.71 2.84 11.71
C LYS A 246 1.39 1.97 10.67
N PHE A 247 1.81 0.75 11.00
CA PHE A 247 2.34 -0.19 10.01
C PHE A 247 1.32 -0.51 8.92
N ILE A 248 0.05 -0.72 9.27
CA ILE A 248 -1.01 -0.93 8.28
C ILE A 248 -1.15 0.30 7.38
N LEU A 249 -1.09 1.51 7.94
CA LEU A 249 -1.10 2.75 7.15
C LEU A 249 0.11 2.81 6.20
N VAL A 250 1.31 2.43 6.65
CA VAL A 250 2.49 2.30 5.76
C VAL A 250 2.20 1.37 4.60
N VAL A 251 1.62 0.19 4.85
CA VAL A 251 1.26 -0.76 3.78
C VAL A 251 0.24 -0.14 2.82
N LEU A 252 -0.80 0.51 3.34
CA LEU A 252 -1.87 1.13 2.54
C LEU A 252 -1.39 2.31 1.68
N GLY A 253 -0.34 3.02 2.08
CA GLY A 253 0.27 4.07 1.25
C GLY A 253 1.33 3.53 0.31
N LEU A 254 2.24 2.72 0.82
CA LEU A 254 3.43 2.32 0.07
C LEU A 254 3.10 1.30 -1.02
N ALA A 255 2.15 0.37 -0.79
CA ALA A 255 1.77 -0.63 -1.77
C ALA A 255 1.21 -0.01 -3.07
N PRO A 256 0.17 0.85 -3.04
CA PRO A 256 -0.33 1.50 -4.25
C PRO A 256 0.69 2.49 -4.82
N GLY A 257 1.39 3.27 -3.99
CA GLY A 257 2.39 4.24 -4.46
C GLY A 257 3.55 3.61 -5.24
N ILE A 258 4.09 2.48 -4.78
CA ILE A 258 5.12 1.73 -5.52
C ILE A 258 4.53 1.13 -6.80
N ARG A 259 3.35 0.51 -6.71
CA ARG A 259 2.69 -0.11 -7.88
C ARG A 259 2.46 0.92 -8.97
N ASP A 260 1.85 2.05 -8.65
CA ASP A 260 1.50 3.09 -9.62
C ASP A 260 2.78 3.71 -10.19
N SER A 261 3.79 3.97 -9.36
CA SER A 261 5.08 4.46 -9.85
C SER A 261 5.75 3.47 -10.82
N LEU A 262 5.84 2.18 -10.47
CA LEU A 262 6.42 1.15 -11.34
C LEU A 262 5.64 1.00 -12.65
N ARG A 263 4.31 0.97 -12.54
CA ARG A 263 3.40 0.87 -13.68
C ARG A 263 3.61 2.03 -14.66
N MET A 264 3.71 3.26 -14.16
CA MET A 264 3.87 4.44 -15.01
C MET A 264 5.27 4.58 -15.60
N VAL A 265 6.30 4.17 -14.86
CA VAL A 265 7.70 4.18 -15.33
C VAL A 265 7.88 3.21 -16.50
N LEU A 266 7.23 2.05 -16.43
CA LEU A 266 7.30 0.99 -17.42
C LEU A 266 6.20 1.14 -18.49
N SER A 267 6.40 0.54 -19.65
CA SER A 267 5.43 0.46 -20.74
C SER A 267 4.32 -0.56 -20.46
N THR A 268 3.46 -0.27 -19.47
CA THR A 268 2.31 -1.12 -19.09
C THR A 268 0.96 -0.53 -19.42
#